data_AF-A0A0J9XCW5-F1
#
_entry.id   AF-A0A0J9XCW5-F1
#
_cell.length_a   1.000
_cell.length_b   1.000
_cell.length_c   1.000
_cell.angle_alpha   90.00
_cell.angle_beta   90.00
_cell.angle_gamma   90.00
#
_symmetry.space_group_name_H-M   'P 1'
#
loop_
_entity.id
_entity.type
_entity.pdbx_description
1 polymer ?
#
loop_
_entity_poly.entity_id
_entity_poly.type
_entity_poly.pdbx_seq_one_letter_code
_entity_poly.pdbx_strand_id
1 'polypeptide(L)'
;MDYHILRIAENAESISTLYFRPPGSFTNAIITQPEITNIIRDADSNERRLFRVEDQAARKIARNKSIFNRDITKTLDNASQHNADQPGRLDGVNIDALCGAINDIVKDYPISGITEKTSQYQKQWRELTESISHYEDLLTTQEQRINELNLQIQTTQVDRETGDLALTDTSILQQIEEMKKNIAQQQAELEQKESSLDDNTVRSRRH
;
A
#
# COMPACT_ATOMS: atom_id res chain seq x y z
N MET A 1 15.95 9.75 107.62
CA MET A 1 15.90 10.74 106.53
C MET A 1 17.22 10.80 105.77
N ASP A 2 18.35 10.90 106.49
CA ASP A 2 19.70 11.04 105.88
C ASP A 2 20.07 9.90 104.92
N TYR A 3 19.66 8.66 105.21
CA TYR A 3 19.87 7.52 104.32
C TYR A 3 19.27 7.73 102.91
N HIS A 4 18.07 8.31 102.83
CA HIS A 4 17.42 8.56 101.55
C HIS A 4 18.09 9.70 100.79
N ILE A 5 18.57 10.73 101.50
CA ILE A 5 19.30 11.84 100.88
C ILE A 5 20.63 11.35 100.31
N LEU A 6 21.36 10.53 101.07
CA LEU A 6 22.62 9.96 100.63
C LEU A 6 22.44 9.06 99.41
N ARG A 7 21.37 8.27 99.37
CA ARG A 7 21.06 7.40 98.23
C ARG A 7 20.57 8.16 96.99
N ILE A 8 19.88 9.29 97.18
CA ILE A 8 19.53 10.19 96.07
C ILE A 8 20.79 10.86 95.51
N ALA A 9 21.71 11.29 96.37
CA ALA A 9 22.98 11.87 95.94
C ALA A 9 23.83 10.88 95.15
N GLU A 10 23.96 9.64 95.65
CA GLU A 10 24.66 8.54 94.96
C GLU A 10 24.03 8.22 93.59
N ASN A 11 22.70 8.16 93.52
CA ASN A 11 21.99 7.94 92.26
C ASN A 11 22.14 9.12 91.29
N ALA A 12 22.14 10.36 91.79
CA ALA A 12 22.31 11.56 90.97
C ALA A 12 23.72 11.61 90.34
N GLU A 13 24.75 11.27 91.12
CA GLU A 13 26.12 11.14 90.64
C GLU A 13 26.24 10.03 89.59
N SER A 14 25.65 8.85 89.87
CA SER A 14 25.62 7.72 88.94
C SER A 14 24.94 8.07 87.61
N ILE A 15 23.80 8.78 87.62
CA ILE A 15 23.09 9.17 86.39
C ILE A 15 23.86 10.25 85.62
N SER A 16 24.52 11.17 86.32
CA SER A 16 25.30 12.25 85.70
C SER A 16 26.56 11.77 84.98
N THR A 17 27.14 10.66 85.43
CA THR A 17 28.35 10.07 84.84
C THR A 17 28.04 9.16 83.65
N LEU A 18 26.76 8.91 83.36
CA LEU A 18 26.36 8.18 82.16
C LEU A 18 26.65 9.03 80.91
N TYR A 19 27.41 8.47 79.99
CA TYR A 19 27.63 9.08 78.69
C TYR A 19 26.34 9.00 77.86
N PHE A 20 25.62 10.10 77.76
CA PHE A 20 24.57 10.27 76.78
C PHE A 20 25.18 10.78 75.48
N ARG A 21 25.07 10.00 74.42
CA ARG A 21 25.42 10.48 73.08
C ARG A 21 24.56 11.72 72.80
N PRO A 22 25.15 12.91 72.57
CA PRO A 22 24.36 14.09 72.23
C PRO A 22 23.50 13.79 71.01
N PRO A 23 22.26 14.31 70.93
CA PRO A 23 21.38 14.05 69.81
C PRO A 23 22.12 14.41 68.51
N GLY A 24 22.31 13.40 67.66
CA GLY A 24 22.99 13.59 66.38
C GLY A 24 22.17 14.52 65.49
N SER A 25 22.86 15.29 64.63
CA SER A 25 22.27 16.29 63.72
C SER A 25 21.22 15.75 62.73
N PHE A 26 20.96 14.44 62.72
CA PHE A 26 20.21 13.77 61.66
C PHE A 26 18.91 13.10 62.12
N THR A 27 18.66 12.90 63.42
CA THR A 27 17.46 12.16 63.85
C THR A 27 16.19 13.02 63.83
N ASN A 28 16.32 14.34 64.05
CA ASN A 28 15.19 15.29 64.03
C ASN A 28 15.21 16.29 62.87
N ALA A 29 16.22 16.25 61.99
CA ALA A 29 16.33 17.20 60.87
C ALA A 29 15.88 16.63 59.52
N ILE A 30 15.75 15.30 59.40
CA ILE A 30 15.40 14.64 58.13
C ILE A 30 13.88 14.44 57.98
N ILE A 31 13.10 14.60 59.05
CA ILE A 31 11.64 14.33 59.04
C ILE A 31 10.79 15.61 59.05
N THR A 32 11.36 16.78 59.35
CA THR A 32 10.59 18.04 59.41
C THR A 32 10.27 18.62 58.03
N GLN A 33 11.07 18.30 57.00
CA GLN A 33 10.81 18.66 55.61
C GLN A 33 11.41 17.61 54.66
N PRO A 34 10.75 16.46 54.41
CA PRO A 34 10.76 16.00 53.04
C PRO A 34 9.94 17.02 52.24
N GLU A 35 10.56 17.66 51.26
CA GLU A 35 9.84 18.26 50.14
C GLU A 35 8.91 17.16 49.58
N ILE A 36 7.64 17.14 50.02
CA ILE A 36 6.63 16.18 49.56
C ILE A 36 6.53 16.22 48.02
N THR A 37 6.89 17.34 47.43
CA THR A 37 7.09 17.60 46.00
C THR A 37 8.17 16.73 45.32
N ASN A 38 9.15 16.22 46.06
CA ASN A 38 10.16 15.27 45.54
C ASN A 38 9.70 13.81 45.64
N ILE A 39 8.82 13.48 46.60
CA ILE A 39 8.26 12.13 46.77
C ILE A 39 7.02 11.94 45.88
N ILE A 40 6.18 12.97 45.81
CA ILE A 40 5.12 13.16 44.81
C ILE A 40 5.75 13.93 43.67
N ARG A 41 6.64 13.27 42.93
CA ARG A 41 7.07 13.81 41.64
C ARG A 41 5.80 13.90 40.81
N ASP A 42 5.38 15.12 40.47
CA ASP A 42 4.35 15.32 39.46
C ASP A 42 4.68 14.42 38.27
N ALA A 43 3.71 13.62 37.81
CA ALA A 43 3.92 12.72 36.66
C ALA A 43 4.62 13.51 35.54
N ASP A 44 5.70 12.95 34.98
CA ASP A 44 6.41 13.58 33.86
C ASP A 44 5.44 13.73 32.66
N SER A 45 5.71 14.63 31.72
CA SER A 45 4.80 14.93 30.58
C SER A 45 4.34 13.68 29.81
N ASN A 46 5.24 12.70 29.68
CA ASN A 46 5.01 11.38 29.09
C ASN A 46 4.14 10.45 29.98
N GLU A 47 4.25 10.56 31.30
CA GLU A 47 3.45 9.81 32.29
C GLU A 47 2.03 10.39 32.43
N ARG A 48 1.88 11.72 32.39
CA ARG A 48 0.56 12.40 32.40
C ARG A 48 -0.38 11.93 31.30
N ARG A 49 0.17 11.46 30.17
CA ARG A 49 -0.60 10.90 29.05
C ARG A 49 -1.16 9.51 29.33
N LEU A 50 -0.51 8.72 30.21
CA LEU A 50 -1.00 7.40 30.64
C LEU A 50 -2.16 7.53 31.64
N PHE A 51 -2.19 8.62 32.41
CA PHE A 51 -3.19 8.85 33.46
C PHE A 51 -4.37 9.73 33.02
N ARG A 52 -4.32 10.32 31.82
CA ARG A 52 -5.46 11.05 31.29
C ARG A 52 -6.53 10.04 30.89
N VAL A 53 -7.60 9.97 31.69
CA VAL A 53 -8.84 9.17 31.45
C VAL A 53 -9.58 9.61 30.16
N GLU A 54 -8.98 10.46 29.33
CA GLU A 54 -9.51 10.78 28.01
C GLU A 54 -9.19 9.62 27.06
N ASP A 55 -10.16 8.71 27.01
CA ASP A 55 -10.51 7.71 26.02
C ASP A 55 -10.07 7.99 24.56
N GLN A 56 -9.66 9.20 24.18
CA GLN A 56 -9.31 9.59 22.82
C GLN A 56 -7.97 9.07 22.30
N ALA A 57 -6.92 8.98 23.12
CA ALA A 57 -5.62 8.42 22.69
C ALA A 57 -5.68 6.88 22.60
N ALA A 58 -6.31 6.24 23.58
CA ALA A 58 -6.61 4.81 23.56
C ALA A 58 -7.57 4.47 22.41
N ARG A 59 -8.59 5.29 22.10
CA ARG A 59 -9.43 5.14 20.90
C ARG A 59 -8.66 5.36 19.61
N LYS A 60 -7.65 6.23 19.54
CA LYS A 60 -6.80 6.37 18.32
C LYS A 60 -5.93 5.13 18.12
N ILE A 61 -5.28 4.63 19.18
CA ILE A 61 -4.47 3.40 19.11
C ILE A 61 -5.38 2.18 18.86
N ALA A 62 -6.55 2.08 19.50
CA ALA A 62 -7.52 1.01 19.30
C ALA A 62 -8.25 1.10 17.96
N ARG A 63 -8.51 2.30 17.42
CA ARG A 63 -8.96 2.49 16.03
C ARG A 63 -7.87 2.07 15.06
N ASN A 64 -6.61 2.45 15.28
CA ASN A 64 -5.49 2.04 14.43
C ASN A 64 -5.23 0.53 14.52
N LYS A 65 -5.39 -0.09 15.70
CA LYS A 65 -5.31 -1.54 15.92
C LYS A 65 -6.51 -2.28 15.32
N SER A 66 -7.70 -1.67 15.34
CA SER A 66 -8.90 -2.15 14.66
C SER A 66 -8.81 -2.02 13.16
N ILE A 67 -8.19 -0.97 12.61
CA ILE A 67 -7.93 -0.79 11.18
C ILE A 67 -6.91 -1.84 10.74
N PHE A 68 -5.79 -1.97 11.47
CA PHE A 68 -4.77 -3.00 11.23
C PHE A 68 -5.33 -4.42 11.27
N ASN A 69 -6.18 -4.77 12.25
CA ASN A 69 -6.78 -6.10 12.34
C ASN A 69 -7.95 -6.32 11.36
N ARG A 70 -8.71 -5.29 11.00
CA ARG A 70 -9.86 -5.41 10.07
C ARG A 70 -9.41 -5.56 8.63
N ASP A 71 -8.28 -4.96 8.26
CA ASP A 71 -7.76 -5.06 6.90
C ASP A 71 -6.92 -6.34 6.69
N ILE A 72 -6.25 -6.86 7.73
CA ILE A 72 -5.58 -8.17 7.67
C ILE A 72 -6.58 -9.34 7.65
N THR A 73 -7.67 -9.27 8.41
CA THR A 73 -8.67 -10.37 8.44
C THR A 73 -9.57 -10.39 7.20
N LYS A 74 -9.94 -9.23 6.65
CA LYS A 74 -10.74 -9.16 5.40
C LYS A 74 -9.94 -9.54 4.15
N THR A 75 -8.63 -9.36 4.14
CA THR A 75 -7.77 -9.80 3.04
C THR A 75 -7.55 -11.32 3.04
N LEU A 76 -7.62 -11.98 4.20
CA LEU A 76 -7.56 -13.45 4.30
C LEU A 76 -8.87 -14.13 3.89
N ASP A 77 -10.03 -13.58 4.25
CA ASP A 77 -11.34 -14.16 3.87
C ASP A 77 -11.67 -13.94 2.37
N ASN A 78 -11.21 -12.84 1.77
CA ASN A 78 -11.38 -12.58 0.33
C ASN A 78 -10.35 -13.30 -0.56
N ALA A 79 -9.27 -13.86 0.02
CA ALA A 79 -8.25 -14.61 -0.72
C ALA A 79 -8.69 -16.02 -1.14
N SER A 80 -9.85 -16.52 -0.67
CA SER A 80 -10.41 -17.80 -1.13
C SER A 80 -11.25 -17.72 -2.40
N GLN A 81 -11.45 -16.52 -3.00
CA GLN A 81 -12.32 -16.37 -4.18
C GLN A 81 -11.66 -15.78 -5.44
N HIS A 82 -10.42 -15.28 -5.38
CA HIS A 82 -9.73 -14.76 -6.57
C HIS A 82 -8.50 -15.59 -6.96
N ASN A 83 -8.49 -15.96 -8.25
CA ASN A 83 -7.47 -16.74 -8.97
C ASN A 83 -6.03 -16.49 -8.52
N ALA A 84 -5.30 -17.61 -8.41
CA ALA A 84 -3.97 -17.77 -7.85
C ALA A 84 -2.80 -17.25 -8.71
N ASP A 85 -2.94 -16.08 -9.36
CA ASP A 85 -1.96 -15.61 -10.36
C ASP A 85 -1.43 -14.18 -10.16
N GLN A 86 -1.53 -13.61 -8.95
CA GLN A 86 -0.90 -12.31 -8.65
C GLN A 86 0.00 -12.37 -7.41
N PRO A 87 1.32 -12.13 -7.55
CA PRO A 87 2.21 -12.10 -6.42
C PRO A 87 1.98 -10.82 -5.60
N GLY A 88 1.40 -10.97 -4.41
CA GLY A 88 1.80 -10.19 -3.23
C GLY A 88 1.41 -8.71 -3.16
N ARG A 89 0.16 -8.33 -3.44
CA ARG A 89 -0.34 -6.99 -3.07
C ARG A 89 -0.60 -6.88 -1.57
N LEU A 90 0.43 -6.54 -0.80
CA LEU A 90 0.32 -5.98 0.56
C LEU A 90 -0.20 -4.53 0.52
N ASP A 91 -1.23 -4.28 -0.28
CA ASP A 91 -1.59 -2.95 -0.79
C ASP A 91 -2.31 -2.04 0.22
N GLY A 92 -2.49 -2.51 1.46
CA GLY A 92 -3.29 -1.82 2.47
C GLY A 92 -2.50 -1.01 3.48
N VAL A 93 -1.18 -1.23 3.59
CA VAL A 93 -0.37 -0.58 4.62
C VAL A 93 0.41 0.56 3.98
N ASN A 94 -0.06 1.78 4.18
CA ASN A 94 0.71 2.98 3.82
C ASN A 94 1.90 3.10 4.80
N ILE A 95 3.05 2.56 4.39
CA ILE A 95 4.28 2.48 5.19
C ILE A 95 4.77 3.88 5.58
N ASP A 96 4.53 4.90 4.76
CA ASP A 96 4.88 6.28 5.08
C ASP A 96 4.07 6.84 6.25
N ALA A 97 2.78 6.51 6.32
CA ALA A 97 1.92 6.86 7.45
C ALA A 97 2.39 6.15 8.74
N LEU A 98 2.90 4.92 8.62
CA LEU A 98 3.49 4.18 9.74
C LEU A 98 4.81 4.80 10.21
N CYS A 99 5.69 5.19 9.28
CA CYS A 99 6.93 5.90 9.60
C CYS A 99 6.66 7.26 10.29
N GLY A 100 5.63 7.99 9.86
CA GLY A 100 5.17 9.22 10.50
C GLY A 100 4.68 8.99 11.94
N ALA A 101 3.82 7.99 12.14
CA ALA A 101 3.33 7.64 13.47
C ALA A 101 4.45 7.18 14.43
N ILE A 102 5.43 6.44 13.90
CA ILE A 102 6.60 6.03 14.69
C ILE A 102 7.45 7.25 15.09
N ASN A 103 7.65 8.22 14.20
CA ASN A 103 8.39 9.44 14.54
C ASN A 103 7.68 10.26 15.63
N ASP A 104 6.35 10.35 15.58
CA ASP A 104 5.56 11.00 16.62
C ASP A 104 5.73 10.29 17.98
N ILE A 105 5.71 8.96 17.99
CA ILE A 105 5.90 8.16 19.21
C ILE A 105 7.33 8.29 19.75
N VAL A 106 8.35 8.27 18.88
CA VAL A 106 9.76 8.39 19.25
C VAL A 106 10.07 9.78 19.82
N LYS A 107 9.40 10.82 19.32
CA LYS A 107 9.48 12.18 19.85
C LYS A 107 8.87 12.30 21.25
N ASP A 108 7.77 11.60 21.48
CA ASP A 108 7.03 11.64 22.75
C ASP A 108 7.63 10.71 23.82
N TYR A 109 8.38 9.67 23.41
CA TYR A 109 9.03 8.70 24.29
C TYR A 109 10.48 8.43 23.85
N PRO A 110 11.45 9.26 24.26
CA PRO A 110 12.85 9.05 23.94
C PRO A 110 13.41 7.88 24.77
N ILE A 111 13.32 6.67 24.20
CA ILE A 111 14.03 5.51 24.70
C ILE A 111 15.32 5.38 23.90
N SER A 112 16.46 5.36 24.61
CA SER A 112 17.78 5.26 24.02
C SER A 112 17.88 4.07 23.05
N GLY A 113 18.33 4.31 21.82
CA GLY A 113 18.56 3.29 20.78
C GLY A 113 17.38 3.00 19.83
N ILE A 114 16.15 3.42 20.15
CA ILE A 114 15.01 3.25 19.21
C ILE A 114 15.12 4.21 18.03
N THR A 115 15.57 5.45 18.27
CA THR A 115 15.79 6.47 17.23
C THR A 115 16.74 5.97 16.13
N GLU A 116 17.82 5.30 16.52
CA GLU A 116 18.81 4.73 15.61
C GLU A 116 18.17 3.63 14.75
N LYS A 117 17.49 2.66 15.38
CA LYS A 117 16.78 1.58 14.65
C LYS A 117 15.72 2.13 13.71
N THR A 118 14.93 3.12 14.16
CA THR A 118 13.93 3.78 13.31
C THR A 118 14.58 4.45 12.11
N SER A 119 15.71 5.15 12.29
CA SER A 119 16.44 5.75 11.17
C SER A 119 17.04 4.70 10.22
N GLN A 120 17.51 3.57 10.75
CA GLN A 120 18.04 2.46 9.95
C GLN A 120 16.94 1.84 9.09
N TYR A 121 15.79 1.50 9.69
CA TYR A 121 14.67 0.95 8.95
C TYR A 121 14.15 1.95 7.91
N GLN A 122 14.03 3.24 8.25
CA GLN A 122 13.64 4.27 7.27
C GLN A 122 14.61 4.34 6.08
N LYS A 123 15.92 4.22 6.33
CA LYS A 123 16.92 4.19 5.25
C LYS A 123 16.74 2.95 4.37
N GLN A 124 16.58 1.77 5.00
CA GLN A 124 16.35 0.52 4.28
C GLN A 124 15.08 0.55 3.45
N TRP A 125 13.99 1.11 3.98
CA TRP A 125 12.73 1.27 3.26
C TRP A 125 12.88 2.20 2.05
N ARG A 126 13.63 3.30 2.20
CA ARG A 126 13.89 4.23 1.09
C ARG A 126 14.69 3.56 -0.02
N GLU A 127 15.75 2.85 0.33
CA GLU A 127 16.58 2.09 -0.61
C GLU A 127 15.76 1.00 -1.33
N LEU A 128 14.93 0.26 -0.59
CA LEU A 128 14.03 -0.74 -1.18
C LEU A 128 13.02 -0.10 -2.13
N THR A 129 12.42 1.03 -1.75
CA THR A 129 11.46 1.77 -2.58
C THR A 129 12.10 2.26 -3.88
N GLU A 130 13.32 2.77 -3.80
CA GLU A 130 14.10 3.17 -4.97
C GLU A 130 14.39 1.97 -5.89
N SER A 131 14.79 0.84 -5.31
CA SER A 131 15.01 -0.39 -6.09
C SER A 131 13.74 -0.89 -6.77
N ILE A 132 12.59 -0.83 -6.08
CA ILE A 132 11.29 -1.21 -6.65
C ILE A 132 10.93 -0.29 -7.80
N SER A 133 11.04 1.03 -7.62
CA SER A 133 10.77 2.01 -8.70
C SER A 133 11.66 1.76 -9.93
N HIS A 134 12.94 1.41 -9.72
CA HIS A 134 13.83 1.06 -10.83
C HIS A 134 13.36 -0.19 -11.59
N TYR A 135 12.91 -1.23 -10.87
CA TYR A 135 12.39 -2.44 -11.49
C TYR A 135 11.01 -2.23 -12.13
N GLU A 136 10.16 -1.37 -11.58
CA GLU A 136 8.89 -0.96 -12.18
C GLU A 136 9.14 -0.25 -13.51
N ASP A 137 10.08 0.71 -13.56
CA ASP A 137 10.48 1.37 -14.80
C ASP A 137 10.98 0.35 -15.84
N LEU A 138 11.85 -0.58 -15.45
CA LEU A 138 12.31 -1.64 -16.35
C LEU A 138 11.17 -2.52 -16.85
N LEU A 139 10.23 -2.91 -15.99
CA LEU A 139 9.05 -3.67 -16.38
C LEU A 139 8.19 -2.89 -17.38
N THR A 140 7.93 -1.60 -17.14
CA THR A 140 7.15 -0.79 -18.09
C THR A 140 7.83 -0.71 -19.46
N THR A 141 9.16 -0.57 -19.51
CA THR A 141 9.88 -0.57 -20.79
C THR A 141 9.81 -1.92 -21.50
N GLN A 142 9.85 -3.03 -20.76
CA GLN A 142 9.71 -4.38 -21.32
C GLN A 142 8.30 -4.62 -21.84
N GLU A 143 7.28 -4.22 -21.09
CA GLU A 143 5.88 -4.28 -21.52
C GLU A 143 5.63 -3.45 -22.77
N GLN A 144 6.17 -2.23 -22.84
CA GLN A 144 6.10 -1.39 -24.05
C GLN A 144 6.74 -2.08 -25.25
N ARG A 145 7.92 -2.67 -25.08
CA ARG A 145 8.61 -3.39 -26.16
C ARG A 145 7.82 -4.62 -26.63
N ILE A 146 7.24 -5.38 -25.70
CA ILE A 146 6.39 -6.53 -26.04
C ILE A 146 5.14 -6.05 -26.77
N ASN A 147 4.50 -4.98 -26.32
CA ASN A 147 3.33 -4.40 -26.98
C ASN A 147 3.66 -3.90 -28.38
N GLU A 148 4.82 -3.27 -28.58
CA GLU A 148 5.31 -2.85 -29.89
C GLU A 148 5.53 -4.05 -30.81
N LEU A 149 6.19 -5.11 -30.33
CA LEU A 149 6.38 -6.34 -31.10
C LEU A 149 5.06 -7.04 -31.42
N ASN A 150 4.12 -7.10 -30.47
CA ASN A 150 2.79 -7.65 -30.70
C ASN A 150 2.02 -6.84 -31.74
N LEU A 151 2.14 -5.51 -31.72
CA LEU A 151 1.57 -4.62 -32.73
C LEU A 151 2.21 -4.89 -34.09
N GLN A 152 3.55 -5.00 -34.17
CA GLN A 152 4.27 -5.32 -35.42
C GLN A 152 3.90 -6.70 -35.97
N ILE A 153 3.72 -7.70 -35.11
CA ILE A 153 3.27 -9.05 -35.50
C ILE A 153 1.83 -8.99 -36.02
N GLN A 154 0.94 -8.25 -35.37
CA GLN A 154 -0.43 -8.06 -35.85
C GLN A 154 -0.45 -7.32 -37.19
N THR A 155 0.32 -6.25 -37.38
CA THR A 155 0.38 -5.54 -38.66
C THR A 155 0.98 -6.40 -39.78
N THR A 156 2.04 -7.17 -39.50
CA THR A 156 2.61 -8.08 -40.51
C THR A 156 1.76 -9.31 -40.81
N GLN A 157 0.92 -9.76 -39.86
CA GLN A 157 -0.11 -10.77 -40.12
C GLN A 157 -1.24 -10.19 -40.97
N VAL A 158 -1.70 -8.97 -40.66
CA VAL A 158 -2.65 -8.25 -41.51
C VAL A 158 -2.04 -8.01 -42.88
N ASP A 159 -0.76 -7.66 -43.05
CA ASP A 159 -0.15 -7.51 -44.38
C ASP A 159 0.08 -8.85 -45.10
N ARG A 160 0.20 -9.98 -44.39
CA ARG A 160 0.27 -11.32 -45.00
C ARG A 160 -1.12 -11.85 -45.39
N GLU A 161 -2.16 -11.55 -44.63
CA GLU A 161 -3.54 -11.92 -44.96
C GLU A 161 -4.14 -10.93 -45.98
N THR A 162 -3.82 -9.64 -45.88
CA THR A 162 -4.27 -8.58 -46.81
C THR A 162 -3.40 -8.53 -48.06
N GLY A 163 -2.12 -8.92 -47.99
CA GLY A 163 -1.24 -9.04 -49.17
C GLY A 163 -1.61 -10.17 -50.11
N ASP A 164 -2.32 -11.20 -49.63
CA ASP A 164 -2.79 -12.33 -50.45
C ASP A 164 -4.30 -12.24 -50.80
N LEU A 165 -5.08 -11.40 -50.09
CA LEU A 165 -6.51 -11.13 -50.42
C LEU A 165 -6.79 -9.79 -51.12
N ALA A 166 -6.03 -8.71 -50.89
CA ALA A 166 -6.39 -7.39 -51.43
C ALA A 166 -5.90 -7.13 -52.87
N LEU A 167 -4.86 -7.83 -53.33
CA LEU A 167 -4.41 -7.76 -54.73
C LEU A 167 -5.32 -8.57 -55.68
N THR A 168 -6.06 -9.54 -55.14
CA THR A 168 -7.01 -10.38 -55.89
C THR A 168 -8.40 -9.79 -55.90
N ASP A 169 -8.91 -9.24 -54.79
CA ASP A 169 -10.29 -8.73 -54.74
C ASP A 169 -10.57 -7.55 -55.68
N THR A 170 -9.64 -6.59 -55.81
CA THR A 170 -9.84 -5.47 -56.77
C THR A 170 -9.72 -5.91 -58.22
N SER A 171 -8.83 -6.86 -58.50
CA SER A 171 -8.62 -7.43 -59.84
C SER A 171 -9.79 -8.31 -60.27
N ILE A 172 -10.31 -9.12 -59.35
CA ILE A 172 -11.48 -9.99 -59.56
C ILE A 172 -12.75 -9.17 -59.76
N LEU A 173 -12.96 -8.09 -59.00
CA LEU A 173 -14.12 -7.21 -59.20
C LEU A 173 -14.11 -6.54 -60.58
N GLN A 174 -12.95 -6.05 -61.02
CA GLN A 174 -12.79 -5.49 -62.36
C GLN A 174 -13.05 -6.53 -63.46
N GLN A 175 -12.54 -7.76 -63.28
CA GLN A 175 -12.76 -8.83 -64.24
C GLN A 175 -14.22 -9.32 -64.27
N ILE A 176 -14.92 -9.34 -63.13
CA ILE A 176 -16.35 -9.64 -63.06
C ILE A 176 -17.18 -8.57 -63.78
N GLU A 177 -16.83 -7.29 -63.62
CA GLU A 177 -17.53 -6.19 -64.27
C GLU A 177 -17.36 -6.23 -65.80
N GLU A 178 -16.15 -6.54 -66.27
CA GLU A 178 -15.86 -6.73 -67.69
C GLU A 178 -16.60 -7.95 -68.28
N MET A 179 -16.62 -9.09 -67.57
CA MET A 179 -17.37 -10.27 -67.99
C MET A 179 -18.88 -10.01 -68.07
N LYS A 180 -19.45 -9.27 -67.10
CA LYS A 180 -20.87 -8.90 -67.11
C LYS A 180 -21.24 -8.06 -68.33
N LYS A 181 -20.38 -7.11 -68.70
CA LYS A 181 -20.60 -6.25 -69.88
C LYS A 181 -20.58 -7.06 -71.18
N ASN A 182 -19.68 -8.04 -71.29
CA ASN A 182 -19.59 -8.91 -72.46
C ASN A 182 -20.84 -9.80 -72.60
N ILE A 183 -21.31 -10.41 -71.50
CA ILE A 183 -22.55 -11.21 -71.50
C ILE A 183 -23.75 -10.37 -71.94
N ALA A 184 -23.89 -9.13 -71.45
CA ALA A 184 -24.98 -8.25 -71.85
C ALA A 184 -24.94 -7.90 -73.35
N GLN A 185 -23.75 -7.69 -73.93
CA GLN A 185 -23.60 -7.47 -75.37
C GLN A 185 -23.99 -8.71 -76.18
N GLN A 186 -23.57 -9.89 -75.74
CA GLN A 186 -23.94 -11.15 -76.39
C GLN A 186 -25.44 -11.41 -76.33
N GLN A 187 -26.10 -11.08 -75.22
CA GLN A 187 -27.55 -11.17 -75.08
C GLN A 187 -28.27 -10.22 -76.04
N ALA A 188 -27.82 -8.97 -76.17
CA ALA A 188 -28.41 -8.04 -77.12
C ALA A 188 -28.24 -8.48 -78.59
N GLU A 189 -27.09 -9.09 -78.92
CA GLU A 189 -26.86 -9.64 -80.27
C GLU A 189 -27.76 -10.86 -80.53
N LEU A 190 -27.95 -11.73 -79.53
CA LEU A 190 -28.87 -12.85 -79.63
C LEU A 190 -30.31 -12.38 -79.80
N GLU A 191 -30.74 -11.35 -79.07
CA GLU A 191 -32.08 -10.78 -79.18
C GLU A 191 -32.32 -10.14 -80.57
N GLN A 192 -31.32 -9.46 -81.14
CA GLN A 192 -31.38 -8.97 -82.52
C GLN A 192 -31.50 -10.11 -83.53
N LYS A 193 -30.74 -11.20 -83.32
CA LYS A 193 -30.83 -12.39 -84.18
C LYS A 193 -32.18 -13.07 -84.06
N GLU A 194 -32.72 -13.22 -82.85
CA GLU A 194 -34.08 -13.75 -82.63
C GLU A 194 -35.13 -12.89 -83.33
N SER A 195 -35.08 -11.56 -83.18
CA SER A 195 -36.00 -10.68 -83.90
C SER A 195 -35.87 -10.81 -85.42
N SER A 196 -34.66 -10.95 -85.96
CA SER A 196 -34.44 -11.16 -87.40
C SER A 196 -34.93 -12.54 -87.89
N LEU A 197 -34.87 -13.56 -87.04
CA LEU A 197 -35.35 -14.92 -87.31
C LEU A 197 -36.87 -14.99 -87.23
N ASP A 198 -37.49 -14.29 -86.28
CA ASP A 198 -38.95 -14.16 -86.18
C ASP A 198 -39.52 -13.42 -87.40
N ASP A 199 -38.90 -12.33 -87.85
CA ASP A 199 -39.31 -11.64 -89.08
C ASP A 199 -39.17 -12.53 -90.32
N ASN A 200 -38.14 -13.38 -90.38
CA ASN A 200 -37.92 -14.30 -91.50
C ASN A 200 -38.87 -15.51 -91.46
N THR A 201 -39.21 -16.04 -90.29
CA THR A 201 -40.20 -17.12 -90.14
C THR A 201 -41.63 -16.64 -90.37
N VAL A 202 -41.97 -15.40 -90.00
CA VAL A 202 -43.26 -14.78 -90.33
C VAL A 202 -43.38 -14.55 -91.85
N ARG A 203 -42.30 -14.19 -92.55
CA ARG A 203 -42.29 -14.10 -94.02
C ARG A 203 -42.38 -15.47 -94.71
N SER A 204 -41.72 -16.50 -94.18
CA SER A 204 -41.76 -17.86 -94.74
C SER A 204 -43.11 -18.57 -94.56
N ARG A 205 -43.92 -18.18 -93.56
CA ARG A 205 -45.30 -18.69 -93.36
C ARG A 205 -46.38 -18.00 -94.21
N ARG A 206 -46.03 -17.00 -95.04
CA ARG A 206 -46.98 -16.21 -95.86
C ARG A 206 -46.89 -16.48 -97.37
N HIS A 207 -46.22 -17.56 -97.79
CA HIS A 207 -46.23 -18.08 -99.16
C HIS A 207 -46.77 -19.51 -99.19
#